data_AF-A0A926SMS7-F1
#
_entry.id   AF-A0A926SMS7-F1
#
_cell.length_a   1.000
_cell.length_b   1.000
_cell.length_c   1.000
_cell.angle_alpha   90.00
_cell.angle_beta   90.00
_cell.angle_gamma   90.00
#
_symmetry.space_group_name_H-M   'P 1'
#
loop_
_entity.id
_entity.type
_entity.pdbx_description
1 polymer ?
#
loop_
_entity_poly.entity_id
_entity_poly.type
_entity_poly.pdbx_seq_one_letter_code
_entity_poly.pdbx_strand_id
1 'polypeptide(L)' 'MAQELMEKLNRAEALILQGEQQLKQAALDFGVQFARNLRQGIETLVRQLRESLMHSDNVRIKQYDADLQSKLNELN' A
#
# COMPACT_ATOMS: atom_id res chain seq x y z
N MET A 1 18.67 -13.66 -1.72
CA MET A 1 18.05 -12.54 -2.47
C MET A 1 16.56 -12.76 -2.76
N ALA A 2 16.10 -13.96 -3.16
CA ALA A 2 14.66 -14.18 -3.43
C ALA A 2 13.75 -14.08 -2.19
N GLN A 3 14.20 -14.56 -1.02
CA GLN A 3 13.39 -14.55 0.21
C GLN A 3 13.05 -13.13 0.70
N GLU A 4 14.02 -12.23 0.67
CA GLU A 4 13.81 -10.83 1.10
C GLU A 4 12.82 -10.09 0.18
N LEU A 5 12.86 -10.39 -1.12
CA LEU A 5 11.90 -9.86 -2.08
C LEU A 5 10.49 -10.40 -1.81
N MET A 6 10.39 -11.69 -1.53
CA MET A 6 9.14 -12.37 -1.18
C MET A 6 8.52 -11.82 0.10
N GLU A 7 9.32 -11.59 1.14
CA GLU A 7 8.85 -10.97 2.39
C GLU A 7 8.33 -9.55 2.16
N LYS A 8 9.03 -8.74 1.35
CA LYS A 8 8.59 -7.38 1.03
C LYS A 8 7.29 -7.38 0.21
N LEU A 9 7.13 -8.33 -0.71
CA LEU A 9 5.89 -8.53 -1.47
C LEU A 9 4.74 -8.98 -0.57
N ASN A 10 4.96 -9.95 0.31
CA ASN A 10 3.97 -10.42 1.28
C ASN A 10 3.54 -9.28 2.22
N ARG A 11 4.49 -8.45 2.66
CA ARG A 11 4.20 -7.27 3.48
C ARG A 11 3.36 -6.25 2.70
N ALA A 12 3.69 -5.99 1.45
CA ALA A 12 2.90 -5.12 0.58
C ALA A 12 1.48 -5.65 0.39
N GLU A 13 1.31 -6.96 0.20
CA GLU A 13 -0.01 -7.61 0.11
C GLU A 13 -0.81 -7.51 1.41
N ALA A 14 -0.17 -7.71 2.55
CA ALA A 14 -0.82 -7.53 3.85
C ALA A 14 -1.31 -6.08 4.02
N LEU A 15 -0.50 -5.10 3.62
CA LEU A 15 -0.86 -3.67 3.66
C LEU A 15 -2.02 -3.33 2.71
N ILE A 16 -2.08 -3.95 1.53
CA ILE A 16 -3.23 -3.82 0.61
C ILE A 16 -4.50 -4.33 1.27
N LEU A 17 -4.46 -5.55 1.81
CA LEU A 17 -5.63 -6.19 2.44
C LEU A 17 -6.12 -5.36 3.63
N GLN A 18 -5.20 -4.82 4.44
CA GLN A 18 -5.54 -3.91 5.53
C GLN A 18 -6.19 -2.62 5.00
N GLY A 19 -5.62 -2.03 3.95
CA GLY A 19 -6.20 -0.85 3.30
C GLY A 19 -7.58 -1.10 2.73
N GLU A 20 -7.83 -2.25 2.10
CA GLU A 20 -9.15 -2.62 1.60
C GLU A 20 -10.19 -2.75 2.72
N GLN A 21 -9.81 -3.31 3.87
CA GLN A 21 -10.68 -3.38 5.05
C GLN A 21 -11.00 -1.99 5.59
N GLN A 22 -10.00 -1.13 5.75
CA GLN A 22 -10.18 0.26 6.20
C GLN A 22 -11.02 1.08 5.20
N LEU A 23 -10.79 0.91 3.91
CA LEU A 23 -11.58 1.55 2.85
C LEU A 23 -13.04 1.13 2.89
N LYS A 24 -13.31 -0.14 3.15
CA LYS A 24 -14.67 -0.65 3.31
C LYS A 24 -15.34 0.00 4.52
N GLN A 25 -14.61 0.15 5.63
CA GLN A 25 -15.10 0.84 6.83
C GLN A 25 -15.35 2.33 6.55
N ALA A 26 -14.37 3.05 6.00
CA ALA A 26 -14.48 4.46 5.65
C ALA A 26 -15.59 4.75 4.61
N ALA A 27 -15.88 3.81 3.70
CA ALA A 27 -17.00 3.94 2.76
C ALA A 27 -18.36 3.90 3.46
N LEU A 28 -18.48 3.15 4.56
CA LEU A 28 -19.68 3.14 5.41
C LEU A 28 -19.81 4.44 6.21
N ASP A 29 -18.69 4.98 6.69
CA ASP A 29 -18.67 6.14 7.60
C ASP A 29 -18.70 7.50 6.87
N PHE A 30 -18.03 7.61 5.71
CA PHE A 30 -17.80 8.88 4.99
C PHE A 30 -18.26 8.86 3.52
N GLY A 31 -18.68 7.70 3.03
CA GLY A 31 -19.20 7.53 1.66
C GLY A 31 -18.17 7.05 0.63
N VAL A 32 -18.70 6.48 -0.45
CA VAL A 32 -17.95 5.69 -1.45
C VAL A 32 -16.88 6.50 -2.22
N GLN A 33 -17.10 7.81 -2.38
CA GLN A 33 -16.18 8.67 -3.15
C GLN A 33 -14.86 8.93 -2.41
N PHE A 34 -14.91 9.06 -1.09
CA PHE A 34 -13.71 9.21 -0.24
C PHE A 34 -12.84 7.95 -0.32
N ALA A 35 -13.46 6.78 -0.13
CA ALA A 35 -12.79 5.50 -0.26
C ALA A 35 -12.18 5.28 -1.66
N ARG A 36 -12.81 5.79 -2.73
CA ARG A 36 -12.31 5.63 -4.10
C ARG A 36 -10.96 6.31 -4.34
N ASN A 37 -10.79 7.54 -3.84
CA ASN A 37 -9.55 8.30 -3.99
C ASN A 37 -8.39 7.66 -3.21
N LEU A 38 -8.70 7.19 -1.99
CA LEU A 38 -7.74 6.49 -1.14
C LEU A 38 -7.29 5.17 -1.78
N ARG A 39 -8.23 4.39 -2.32
CA ARG A 39 -7.95 3.14 -3.05
C ARG A 39 -6.98 3.35 -4.20
N GLN A 40 -7.23 4.34 -5.07
CA GLN A 40 -6.33 4.65 -6.17
C GLN A 40 -4.91 5.00 -5.70
N GLY A 41 -4.80 5.71 -4.57
CA GLY A 41 -3.51 6.04 -3.98
C GLY A 41 -2.75 4.81 -3.51
N ILE A 42 -3.41 3.89 -2.81
CA ILE A 42 -2.82 2.64 -2.31
C ILE A 42 -2.40 1.74 -3.49
N GLU A 43 -3.26 1.54 -4.48
CA GLU A 43 -2.96 0.74 -5.67
C GLU A 43 -1.74 1.28 -6.44
N THR A 44 -1.60 2.60 -6.53
CA THR A 44 -0.45 3.24 -7.18
C THR A 44 0.85 2.97 -6.43
N LEU A 45 0.86 3.15 -5.10
CA LEU A 45 2.05 2.92 -4.27
C LEU A 45 2.50 1.46 -4.31
N VAL A 46 1.56 0.53 -4.29
CA VAL A 46 1.83 -0.91 -4.40
C VAL A 46 2.48 -1.23 -5.74
N ARG A 47 1.97 -0.68 -6.83
CA ARG A 47 2.56 -0.89 -8.16
C ARG A 47 4.00 -0.36 -8.20
N GLN A 48 4.22 0.85 -7.70
CA GLN A 48 5.56 1.45 -7.66
C GLN A 48 6.53 0.69 -6.74
N LEU A 49 6.04 0.15 -5.63
CA LEU A 49 6.82 -0.71 -4.73
C LEU A 49 7.24 -2.01 -5.43
N ARG A 50 6.31 -2.66 -6.15
CA ARG A 50 6.60 -3.87 -6.95
C ARG A 50 7.63 -3.60 -8.04
N GLU A 51 7.48 -2.50 -8.78
CA GLU A 51 8.46 -2.08 -9.80
C GLU A 51 9.84 -1.78 -9.17
N SER A 52 9.88 -1.14 -8.01
CA SER A 52 11.14 -0.83 -7.32
C SER A 52 11.81 -2.09 -6.77
N LEU A 53 11.03 -3.06 -6.29
CA LEU A 53 11.50 -4.40 -5.91
C LEU A 53 12.14 -5.12 -7.09
N MET A 54 11.47 -5.12 -8.25
CA MET A 54 12.01 -5.74 -9.47
C MET A 54 13.32 -5.10 -9.93
N HIS A 55 13.47 -3.78 -9.78
CA HIS A 55 14.69 -3.06 -10.14
C HIS A 55 15.73 -2.99 -9.01
N SER A 56 15.48 -3.61 -7.85
CA SER A 56 16.34 -3.53 -6.66
C SER A 56 16.67 -2.09 -6.21
N ASP A 57 15.75 -1.15 -6.45
CA ASP A 57 15.90 0.24 -6.04
C ASP A 57 15.55 0.40 -4.55
N ASN A 58 16.54 0.12 -3.70
CA ASN A 58 16.39 0.11 -2.24
C ASN A 58 15.94 1.47 -1.65
N VAL A 59 16.24 2.58 -2.33
CA VAL A 59 15.84 3.92 -1.89
C VAL A 59 14.34 4.09 -2.12
N ARG A 60 13.88 3.80 -3.34
CA ARG A 60 12.45 3.88 -3.69
C ARG A 60 11.61 2.87 -2.91
N ILE A 61 12.12 1.66 -2.69
CA ILE A 61 11.44 0.66 -1.86
C ILE A 61 11.14 1.24 -0.47
N LYS A 62 12.14 1.81 0.20
CA LYS A 62 11.95 2.41 1.54
C LYS A 62 10.97 3.57 1.51
N GLN A 63 11.04 4.41 0.46
CA GLN A 63 10.15 5.56 0.33
C GLN A 63 8.70 5.13 0.13
N TYR A 64 8.42 4.25 -0.82
CA TYR A 64 7.06 3.79 -1.10
C TYR A 64 6.47 2.95 0.03
N ASP A 65 7.30 2.19 0.75
CA ASP A 65 6.85 1.43 1.94
C ASP A 65 6.46 2.39 3.08
N ALA A 66 7.21 3.47 3.29
CA ALA A 66 6.87 4.51 4.27
C ALA A 66 5.61 5.30 3.87
N ASP A 67 5.49 5.68 2.59
CA ASP A 67 4.32 6.39 2.07
C ASP A 67 3.04 5.55 2.18
N LEU A 68 3.14 4.24 1.90
CA LEU A 68 2.04 3.30 2.04
C LEU A 68 1.62 3.14 3.51
N GLN A 69 2.58 3.00 4.42
CA GLN A 69 2.29 2.94 5.86
C GLN A 69 1.66 4.23 6.39
N SER A 70 2.17 5.40 5.98
CA SER A 70 1.59 6.70 6.39
C SER A 70 0.12 6.79 5.98
N LYS A 71 -0.19 6.49 4.71
CA LYS A 71 -1.56 6.51 4.20
C LYS A 71 -2.50 5.55 4.91
N LEU A 72 -2.02 4.37 5.29
CA LEU A 72 -2.83 3.40 6.03
C LEU A 72 -3.04 3.80 7.49
N ASN A 73 -2.07 4.50 8.09
CA ASN A 73 -2.21 5.05 9.43
C ASN A 73 -3.18 6.24 9.48
N GLU A 74 -3.25 7.05 8.42
CA GLU A 74 -4.25 8.13 8.29
C GLU A 74 -5.71 7.63 8.25
N LEU A 75 -5.92 6.32 8.07
CA LEU A 75 -7.25 5.69 8.03
C LEU A 75 -7.72 5.09 9.36
N ASN A 76 -6.87 5.07 10.39
CA ASN A 76 -7.20 4.57 11.73
C ASN A 76 -7.53 5.68 12.72
#